data_AF-A0A5D0N5M8-F1
#
_entry.id   AF-A0A5D0N5M8-F1
#
_cell.length_a   1.000
_cell.length_b   1.000
_cell.length_c   1.000
_cell.angle_alpha   90.00
_cell.angle_beta   90.00
_cell.angle_gamma   90.00
#
_symmetry.space_group_name_H-M   'P 1'
#
loop_
_entity.id
_entity.type
_entity.pdbx_description
1 polymer ?
#
loop_
_entity_poly.entity_id
_entity_poly.type
_entity_poly.pdbx_seq_one_letter_code
_entity_poly.pdbx_strand_id
1 'polypeptide(L)'
;MVDRVERYIGQVEKNMQRLFDNCNRAAVVLPAFLADDLRPRLERLRDLTRRLFLELTKVVANPGWPPGVLSAAEDWTTRVGGPVSGLATRLTPDQMKLDNKWEGAAADAYAETLPTQKAAIEGIKQLTDVLDTNLTKIGWGIVAMWAGLAVALAAFVAELIVEVGAAATVVGAPPAAAGAGVSTAKVIGLVGTLVVAFLTYVGLTVDALSGMRQKLAGHEPYPGGSWPRSTTTDLEDGSLRDGDGTDWRMKY
;
A
#
# COMPACT_ATOMS: atom_id res chain seq x y z
N MET A 1 4.39 -11.38 14.04
CA MET A 1 3.28 -10.49 14.45
C MET A 1 1.93 -11.16 14.24
N VAL A 2 1.73 -11.83 13.10
CA VAL A 2 0.57 -12.69 12.83
C VAL A 2 0.32 -13.68 13.97
N ASP A 3 1.33 -14.43 14.43
CA ASP A 3 1.18 -15.39 15.54
C ASP A 3 0.66 -14.76 16.84
N ARG A 4 0.97 -13.48 17.09
CA ARG A 4 0.47 -12.76 18.27
C ARG A 4 -1.02 -12.48 18.13
N VAL A 5 -1.45 -12.07 16.94
CA VAL A 5 -2.87 -11.87 16.62
C VAL A 5 -3.62 -13.19 16.71
N GLU A 6 -3.11 -14.27 16.11
CA GLU A 6 -3.73 -15.60 16.19
C GLU A 6 -3.91 -16.06 17.65
N ARG A 7 -2.89 -15.85 18.50
CA ARG A 7 -3.01 -16.13 19.93
C ARG A 7 -4.09 -15.31 20.62
N TYR A 8 -4.29 -14.04 20.25
CA TYR A 8 -5.39 -13.25 20.80
C TYR A 8 -6.74 -13.68 20.27
N ILE A 9 -6.84 -14.06 19.00
CA ILE A 9 -8.07 -14.63 18.41
C ILE A 9 -8.51 -15.87 19.20
N GLY A 10 -7.58 -16.80 19.49
CA GLY A 10 -7.89 -17.96 20.32
C GLY A 10 -8.30 -17.62 21.76
N GLN A 11 -7.75 -16.55 22.34
CA GLN A 11 -8.18 -16.06 23.66
C GLN A 11 -9.57 -15.43 23.63
N VAL A 12 -9.90 -14.68 22.57
CA VAL A 12 -11.24 -14.13 22.34
C VAL A 12 -12.25 -15.27 22.26
N GLU A 13 -12.00 -16.29 21.44
CA GLU A 13 -12.88 -17.45 21.31
C GLU A 13 -13.13 -18.14 22.65
N LYS A 14 -12.04 -18.45 23.38
CA LYS A 14 -12.10 -19.09 24.69
C LYS A 14 -12.89 -18.27 25.71
N ASN A 15 -12.64 -16.96 25.80
CA ASN A 15 -13.33 -16.11 26.76
C ASN A 15 -14.79 -15.88 26.39
N MET A 16 -15.08 -15.75 25.10
CA MET A 16 -16.46 -15.63 24.61
C MET A 16 -17.27 -16.89 24.91
N GLN A 17 -16.69 -18.08 24.71
CA GLN A 17 -17.34 -19.35 25.08
C GLN A 17 -17.64 -19.42 26.58
N ARG A 18 -16.65 -19.08 27.43
CA ARG A 18 -16.85 -19.02 28.89
C ARG A 18 -17.94 -18.04 29.30
N LEU A 19 -18.00 -16.90 28.63
CA LEU A 19 -19.03 -15.90 28.87
C LEU A 19 -20.42 -16.44 28.53
N PHE A 20 -20.58 -17.06 27.37
CA PHE A 20 -21.83 -17.71 26.97
C PHE A 20 -22.24 -18.81 27.96
N ASP A 21 -21.31 -19.67 28.37
CA ASP A 21 -21.59 -20.74 29.32
C ASP A 21 -22.06 -20.19 30.68
N ASN A 22 -21.38 -19.16 31.20
CA ASN A 22 -21.75 -18.49 32.44
C ASN A 22 -23.15 -17.84 32.35
N CYS A 23 -23.41 -17.12 31.26
CA CYS A 23 -24.71 -16.48 31.03
C CYS A 23 -25.84 -17.51 30.85
N ASN A 24 -25.60 -18.59 30.10
CA ASN A 24 -26.58 -19.66 29.93
C ASN A 24 -26.89 -20.36 31.26
N ARG A 25 -25.87 -20.57 32.11
CA ARG A 25 -26.07 -21.09 33.47
C ARG A 25 -26.89 -20.13 34.33
N ALA A 26 -26.63 -18.83 34.26
CA ALA A 26 -27.39 -17.82 34.99
C ALA A 26 -28.86 -17.78 34.52
N ALA A 27 -29.11 -17.92 33.22
CA ALA A 27 -30.46 -17.90 32.64
C ALA A 27 -31.40 -18.97 33.22
N VAL A 28 -30.87 -20.11 33.69
CA VAL A 28 -31.65 -21.19 34.33
C VAL A 28 -32.13 -20.81 35.73
N VAL A 29 -31.37 -19.96 36.43
CA VAL A 29 -31.63 -19.60 37.84
C VAL A 29 -32.34 -18.25 37.96
N LEU A 30 -32.23 -17.39 36.95
CA LEU A 30 -32.79 -16.05 36.96
C LEU A 30 -34.34 -16.06 36.95
N PRO A 31 -34.98 -15.11 37.65
CA PRO A 31 -36.40 -14.82 37.45
C PRO A 31 -36.71 -14.52 35.98
N ALA A 32 -37.93 -14.84 35.53
CA ALA A 32 -38.34 -14.73 34.12
C ALA A 32 -38.01 -13.37 33.50
N PHE A 33 -38.28 -12.26 34.19
CA PHE A 33 -38.00 -10.92 33.67
C PHE A 33 -36.52 -10.63 33.36
N LEU A 34 -35.58 -11.25 34.09
CA LEU A 34 -34.13 -11.12 33.83
C LEU A 34 -33.65 -12.14 32.79
N ALA A 35 -34.23 -13.34 32.79
CA ALA A 35 -33.93 -14.35 31.78
C ALA A 35 -34.39 -13.91 30.37
N ASP A 36 -35.55 -13.27 30.29
CA ASP A 36 -36.14 -12.71 29.06
C ASP A 36 -35.33 -11.54 28.51
N ASP A 37 -34.71 -10.73 29.38
CA ASP A 37 -33.79 -9.63 28.99
C ASP A 37 -32.40 -10.15 28.60
N LEU A 38 -31.94 -11.24 29.20
CA LEU A 38 -30.62 -11.82 28.91
C LEU A 38 -30.56 -12.49 27.53
N ARG A 39 -31.59 -13.22 27.12
CA ARG A 39 -31.63 -13.95 25.84
C ARG A 39 -31.34 -13.06 24.61
N PRO A 40 -32.02 -11.92 24.38
CA PRO A 40 -31.75 -11.07 23.22
C PRO A 40 -30.34 -10.46 23.26
N ARG A 41 -29.76 -10.23 24.45
CA ARG A 41 -28.38 -9.75 24.58
C ARG A 41 -27.38 -10.80 24.14
N LEU A 42 -27.60 -12.07 24.50
CA LEU A 42 -26.75 -13.19 24.06
C LEU A 42 -26.89 -13.43 22.55
N GLU A 43 -28.09 -13.29 21.99
CA GLU A 43 -28.29 -13.39 20.54
C GLU A 43 -27.52 -12.30 19.80
N ARG A 44 -27.65 -11.04 20.25
CA ARG A 44 -26.90 -9.91 19.68
C ARG A 44 -25.39 -10.10 19.82
N LEU A 45 -24.92 -10.56 20.98
CA LEU A 45 -23.50 -10.83 21.22
C LEU A 45 -22.97 -11.91 20.27
N ARG A 46 -23.76 -12.98 20.05
CA ARG A 46 -23.40 -14.06 19.13
C ARG A 46 -23.27 -13.56 17.70
N ASP A 47 -24.19 -12.71 17.25
CA ASP A 47 -24.14 -12.13 15.91
C ASP A 47 -22.94 -11.19 15.73
N LEU A 48 -22.66 -10.36 16.73
CA LEU A 48 -21.45 -9.52 16.73
C LEU A 48 -20.18 -10.36 16.73
N THR A 49 -20.12 -11.41 17.53
CA THR A 49 -18.98 -12.34 17.59
C THR A 49 -18.72 -12.96 16.22
N ARG A 50 -19.76 -13.48 15.56
CA ARG A 50 -19.64 -14.03 14.20
C ARG A 50 -19.11 -12.99 13.22
N ARG A 51 -19.64 -11.76 13.28
CA ARG A 51 -19.19 -10.67 12.42
C ARG A 51 -17.73 -10.32 12.67
N LEU A 52 -17.30 -10.26 13.93
CA LEU A 52 -15.91 -10.03 14.30
C LEU A 52 -14.98 -11.08 13.68
N PHE A 53 -15.28 -12.37 13.86
CA PHE A 53 -14.45 -13.44 13.29
C PHE A 53 -14.44 -13.40 11.76
N LEU A 54 -15.55 -13.04 11.13
CA LEU A 54 -15.62 -12.88 9.68
C LEU A 54 -14.70 -11.74 9.20
N GLU A 55 -14.69 -10.59 9.88
CA GLU A 55 -13.75 -9.50 9.53
C GLU A 55 -12.29 -9.88 9.81
N LEU A 56 -12.00 -10.54 10.93
CA LEU A 56 -10.65 -11.02 11.25
C LEU A 56 -10.15 -12.04 10.22
N THR A 57 -11.02 -12.94 9.75
CA THR A 57 -10.66 -13.95 8.75
C THR A 57 -10.25 -13.32 7.43
N LYS A 58 -10.92 -12.24 6.99
CA LYS A 58 -10.54 -11.52 5.77
C LYS A 58 -9.11 -10.97 5.85
N VAL A 59 -8.72 -10.44 7.01
CA VAL A 59 -7.40 -9.86 7.25
C VAL A 59 -6.35 -10.95 7.38
N VAL A 60 -6.62 -12.00 8.16
CA VAL A 60 -5.69 -13.12 8.38
C VAL A 60 -5.45 -13.91 7.09
N ALA A 61 -6.46 -14.08 6.24
CA ALA A 61 -6.32 -14.75 4.94
C ALA A 61 -5.40 -13.99 3.96
N ASN A 62 -5.17 -12.69 4.20
CA ASN A 62 -4.36 -11.84 3.33
C ASN A 62 -3.29 -11.11 4.16
N PRO A 63 -2.27 -11.83 4.68
CA PRO A 63 -1.36 -11.26 5.66
C PRO A 63 -0.40 -10.20 5.10
N GLY A 64 -0.28 -10.15 3.78
CA GLY A 64 0.70 -9.31 3.09
C GLY A 64 2.13 -9.78 3.31
N TRP A 65 3.08 -9.09 2.67
CA TRP A 65 4.51 -9.39 2.80
C TRP A 65 5.32 -8.08 2.85
N PRO A 66 5.42 -7.43 4.03
CA PRO A 66 6.11 -6.15 4.17
C PRO A 66 7.55 -6.15 3.63
N PRO A 67 8.40 -7.16 3.94
CA PRO A 67 9.77 -7.18 3.43
C PRO A 67 9.84 -7.19 1.90
N GLY A 68 8.93 -7.89 1.22
CA GLY A 68 8.89 -7.92 -0.24
C GLY A 68 8.46 -6.61 -0.85
N VAL A 69 7.47 -5.94 -0.24
CA VAL A 69 7.03 -4.62 -0.70
C VAL A 69 8.14 -3.59 -0.50
N LEU A 70 8.85 -3.62 0.64
CA LEU A 70 9.99 -2.74 0.91
C LEU A 70 11.17 -3.02 -0.02
N SER A 71 11.47 -4.29 -0.28
CA SER A 71 12.50 -4.67 -1.25
C SER A 71 12.14 -4.22 -2.66
N ALA A 72 10.86 -4.31 -3.06
CA ALA A 72 10.42 -3.81 -4.36
C ALA A 72 10.55 -2.29 -4.45
N ALA A 73 10.30 -1.57 -3.35
CA ALA A 73 10.50 -0.13 -3.26
C ALA A 73 11.98 0.24 -3.51
N GLU A 74 12.89 -0.43 -2.81
CA GLU A 74 14.33 -0.26 -2.97
C GLU A 74 14.81 -0.64 -4.38
N ASP A 75 14.28 -1.71 -4.97
CA ASP A 75 14.64 -2.14 -6.32
C ASP A 75 14.26 -1.09 -7.39
N TRP A 76 13.14 -0.38 -7.22
CA TRP A 76 12.77 0.72 -8.11
C TRP A 76 13.78 1.87 -8.06
N THR A 77 14.24 2.24 -6.87
CA THR A 77 15.23 3.30 -6.70
C THR A 77 16.62 2.85 -7.17
N THR A 78 17.06 1.66 -6.79
CA THR A 78 18.45 1.20 -7.01
C THR A 78 18.68 0.64 -8.40
N ARG A 79 17.72 -0.11 -8.97
CA ARG A 79 17.89 -0.77 -10.27
C ARG A 79 17.34 0.02 -11.45
N VAL A 80 16.44 0.97 -11.20
CA VAL A 80 15.87 1.82 -12.26
C VAL A 80 16.29 3.27 -12.05
N GLY A 81 15.93 3.87 -10.92
CA GLY A 81 16.20 5.28 -10.62
C GLY A 81 17.69 5.64 -10.68
N GLY A 82 18.56 4.83 -10.05
CA GLY A 82 20.01 5.05 -10.04
C GLY A 82 20.64 5.07 -11.45
N PRO A 83 20.48 4.00 -12.25
CA PRO A 83 20.99 3.95 -13.62
C PRO A 83 20.44 5.08 -14.51
N VAL A 84 19.14 5.36 -14.43
CA VAL A 84 18.47 6.42 -15.19
C VAL A 84 19.04 7.80 -14.82
N SER A 85 19.18 8.09 -13.52
CA SER A 85 19.80 9.33 -13.05
C SER A 85 21.25 9.47 -13.52
N GLY A 86 22.01 8.37 -13.55
CA GLY A 86 23.37 8.35 -14.06
C GLY A 86 23.45 8.66 -15.56
N LEU A 87 22.45 8.26 -16.36
CA LEU A 87 22.34 8.64 -17.77
C LEU A 87 22.04 10.12 -17.92
N ALA A 88 21.14 10.70 -17.10
CA ALA A 88 20.83 12.13 -17.14
C ALA A 88 22.07 13.01 -16.95
N THR A 89 23.00 12.61 -16.07
CA THR A 89 24.27 13.33 -15.85
C THR A 89 25.20 13.26 -17.08
N ARG A 90 25.13 12.16 -17.85
CA ARG A 90 25.97 11.95 -19.03
C ARG A 90 25.42 12.61 -20.30
N LEU A 91 24.13 12.94 -20.33
CA LEU A 91 23.47 13.67 -21.43
C LEU A 91 23.70 15.17 -21.30
N THR A 92 24.97 15.57 -21.41
CA THR A 92 25.37 16.98 -21.57
C THR A 92 26.36 17.07 -22.73
N PRO A 93 26.36 18.17 -23.52
CA PRO A 93 27.27 18.35 -24.64
C PRO A 93 28.74 18.12 -24.25
N ASP A 94 29.13 18.63 -23.08
CA ASP A 94 30.48 18.50 -22.50
C ASP A 94 30.90 17.05 -22.26
N GLN A 95 29.98 16.20 -21.78
CA GLN A 95 30.27 14.79 -21.48
C GLN A 95 30.19 13.90 -22.72
N MET A 96 29.37 14.28 -23.71
CA MET A 96 29.20 13.53 -24.95
C MET A 96 30.28 13.80 -25.98
N LYS A 97 31.14 14.82 -25.78
CA LYS A 97 32.25 15.17 -26.68
C LYS A 97 31.82 15.44 -28.12
N LEU A 98 30.56 15.86 -28.34
CA LEU A 98 30.02 16.17 -29.67
C LEU A 98 30.96 17.13 -30.42
N ASP A 99 31.28 18.26 -29.78
CA ASP A 99 32.08 19.35 -30.37
C ASP A 99 33.56 19.01 -30.64
N ASN A 100 34.05 17.89 -30.11
CA ASN A 100 35.47 17.51 -30.23
C ASN A 100 35.76 16.64 -31.46
N LYS A 101 34.75 16.01 -32.07
CA LYS A 101 34.95 15.03 -33.16
C LYS A 101 33.87 15.07 -34.25
N TRP A 102 32.72 15.68 -34.00
CA TRP A 102 31.58 15.65 -34.92
C TRP A 102 30.96 17.05 -35.05
N GLU A 103 30.84 17.55 -36.28
CA GLU A 103 30.27 18.85 -36.59
C GLU A 103 29.36 18.81 -37.83
N GLY A 104 28.53 19.85 -37.98
CA GLY A 104 27.60 20.03 -39.08
C GLY A 104 26.14 19.95 -38.63
N ALA A 105 25.20 20.13 -39.58
CA ALA A 105 23.77 20.21 -39.29
C ALA A 105 23.22 18.99 -38.52
N ALA A 106 23.79 17.80 -38.75
CA ALA A 106 23.43 16.60 -38.02
C ALA A 106 23.89 16.60 -36.55
N ALA A 107 25.06 17.17 -36.26
CA ALA A 107 25.58 17.32 -34.91
C ALA A 107 24.75 18.35 -34.12
N ASP A 108 24.39 19.46 -34.77
CA ASP A 108 23.54 20.51 -34.20
C ASP A 108 22.14 19.97 -33.87
N ALA A 109 21.51 19.27 -34.82
CA ALA A 109 20.20 18.66 -34.62
C ALA A 109 20.22 17.60 -33.50
N TYR A 110 21.30 16.82 -33.38
CA TYR A 110 21.44 15.90 -32.24
C TYR A 110 21.59 16.65 -30.92
N ALA A 111 22.44 17.69 -30.87
CA ALA A 111 22.65 18.51 -29.69
C ALA A 111 21.34 19.17 -29.20
N GLU A 112 20.48 19.60 -30.12
CA GLU A 112 19.16 20.17 -29.82
C GLU A 112 18.17 19.15 -29.21
N THR A 113 18.34 17.85 -29.46
CA THR A 113 17.49 16.81 -28.85
C THR A 113 17.88 16.41 -27.44
N LEU A 114 19.13 16.70 -27.03
CA LEU A 114 19.66 16.31 -25.72
C LEU A 114 18.88 16.86 -24.53
N PRO A 115 18.45 18.14 -24.50
CA PRO A 115 17.64 18.66 -23.40
C PRO A 115 16.33 17.90 -23.22
N THR A 116 15.64 17.56 -24.31
CA THR A 116 14.37 16.83 -24.27
C THR A 116 14.57 15.39 -23.81
N GLN A 117 15.62 14.71 -24.27
CA GLN A 117 15.96 13.36 -23.79
C GLN A 117 16.35 13.36 -22.31
N LYS A 118 17.11 14.37 -21.86
CA LYS A 118 17.44 14.55 -20.45
C LYS A 118 16.18 14.76 -19.60
N ALA A 119 15.26 15.62 -20.03
CA ALA A 119 13.99 15.85 -19.35
C ALA A 119 13.13 14.56 -19.27
N ALA A 120 13.12 13.74 -20.32
CA ALA A 120 12.43 12.44 -20.31
C ALA A 120 12.99 11.49 -19.23
N ILE A 121 14.32 11.40 -19.13
CA ILE A 121 15.03 10.60 -18.13
C ILE A 121 14.78 11.10 -16.71
N GLU A 122 14.84 12.42 -16.49
CA GLU A 122 14.52 13.03 -15.20
C GLU A 122 13.06 12.74 -14.80
N GLY A 123 12.14 12.73 -15.75
CA GLY A 123 10.75 12.32 -15.55
C GLY A 123 10.62 10.87 -15.06
N ILE A 124 11.41 9.94 -15.61
CA ILE A 124 11.46 8.55 -15.13
C ILE A 124 12.01 8.50 -13.70
N LYS A 125 13.08 9.23 -13.40
CA LYS A 125 13.68 9.27 -12.05
C LYS A 125 12.68 9.74 -11.00
N GLN A 126 12.02 10.88 -11.23
CA GLN A 126 11.00 11.40 -10.30
C GLN A 126 9.91 10.37 -10.02
N LEU A 127 9.52 9.63 -11.05
CA LEU A 127 8.49 8.61 -10.91
C LEU A 127 8.97 7.40 -10.10
N THR A 128 10.22 6.95 -10.31
CA THR A 128 10.81 5.86 -9.50
C THR A 128 10.83 6.23 -8.01
N ASP A 129 11.08 7.50 -7.67
CA ASP A 129 11.06 8.00 -6.29
C ASP A 129 9.65 7.99 -5.68
N VAL A 130 8.63 8.32 -6.48
CA VAL A 130 7.22 8.26 -6.04
C VAL A 130 6.80 6.82 -5.79
N LEU A 131 7.21 5.87 -6.64
CA LEU A 131 6.93 4.45 -6.45
C LEU A 131 7.59 3.89 -5.19
N ASP A 132 8.88 4.19 -4.99
CA ASP A 132 9.61 3.82 -3.78
C ASP A 132 8.91 4.35 -2.52
N THR A 133 8.59 5.64 -2.51
CA THR A 133 7.88 6.28 -1.39
C THR A 133 6.55 5.58 -1.07
N ASN A 134 5.76 5.27 -2.09
CA ASN A 134 4.43 4.70 -1.91
C ASN A 134 4.46 3.21 -1.51
N LEU A 135 5.34 2.42 -2.13
CA LEU A 135 5.58 1.05 -1.73
C LEU A 135 6.12 0.98 -0.29
N THR A 136 7.02 1.89 0.08
CA THR A 136 7.50 2.02 1.46
C THR A 136 6.37 2.31 2.44
N LYS A 137 5.46 3.22 2.10
CA LYS A 137 4.25 3.49 2.91
C LYS A 137 3.34 2.27 3.03
N ILE A 138 3.14 1.48 1.96
CA ILE A 138 2.39 0.23 2.03
C ILE A 138 3.09 -0.77 2.95
N GLY A 139 4.39 -0.97 2.78
CA GLY A 139 5.18 -1.91 3.59
C GLY A 139 5.02 -1.61 5.09
N TRP A 140 5.21 -0.35 5.49
CA TRP A 140 4.98 0.08 6.87
C TRP A 140 3.51 0.09 7.26
N GLY A 141 2.60 0.36 6.33
CA GLY A 141 1.16 0.28 6.54
C GLY A 141 0.70 -1.12 6.94
N ILE A 142 1.24 -2.18 6.31
CA ILE A 142 0.97 -3.57 6.69
C ILE A 142 1.45 -3.82 8.13
N VAL A 143 2.67 -3.38 8.47
CA VAL A 143 3.23 -3.51 9.82
C VAL A 143 2.35 -2.79 10.86
N ALA A 144 1.96 -1.55 10.57
CA ALA A 144 1.11 -0.74 11.44
C ALA A 144 -0.28 -1.34 11.61
N MET A 145 -0.88 -1.89 10.55
CA MET A 145 -2.17 -2.59 10.61
C MET A 145 -2.08 -3.80 11.56
N TRP A 146 -1.05 -4.64 11.43
CA TRP A 146 -0.87 -5.80 12.30
C TRP A 146 -0.60 -5.41 13.75
N ALA A 147 0.18 -4.35 13.99
CA ALA A 147 0.42 -3.82 15.32
C ALA A 147 -0.88 -3.27 15.95
N GLY A 148 -1.64 -2.47 15.20
CA GLY A 148 -2.93 -1.93 15.63
C GLY A 148 -3.94 -3.03 15.93
N LEU A 149 -4.00 -4.07 15.10
CA LEU A 149 -4.87 -5.23 15.31
C LEU A 149 -4.48 -5.99 16.59
N ALA A 150 -3.19 -6.19 16.83
CA ALA A 150 -2.70 -6.84 18.05
C ALA A 150 -3.07 -6.03 19.31
N VAL A 151 -2.96 -4.69 19.26
CA VAL A 151 -3.35 -3.81 20.38
C VAL A 151 -4.87 -3.86 20.60
N ALA A 152 -5.67 -3.76 19.54
CA ALA A 152 -7.12 -3.79 19.62
C ALA A 152 -7.62 -5.12 20.22
N LEU A 153 -7.07 -6.25 19.77
CA LEU A 153 -7.43 -7.57 20.29
C LEU A 153 -6.93 -7.79 21.72
N ALA A 154 -5.74 -7.30 22.08
CA ALA A 154 -5.26 -7.38 23.46
C ALA A 154 -6.19 -6.62 24.44
N ALA A 155 -6.61 -5.41 24.07
CA ALA A 155 -7.56 -4.63 24.85
C ALA A 155 -8.92 -5.36 24.96
N PHE A 156 -9.39 -5.95 23.87
CA PHE A 156 -10.64 -6.71 23.86
C PHE A 156 -10.58 -7.95 24.75
N VAL A 157 -9.47 -8.70 24.71
CA VAL A 157 -9.28 -9.86 25.60
C VAL A 157 -9.34 -9.43 27.07
N ALA A 158 -8.76 -8.28 27.42
CA ALA A 158 -8.85 -7.75 28.78
C ALA A 158 -10.28 -7.40 29.19
N GLU A 159 -11.04 -6.72 28.29
CA GLU A 159 -12.47 -6.42 28.50
C GLU A 159 -13.29 -7.70 28.70
N LEU A 160 -13.09 -8.73 27.86
CA LEU A 160 -13.78 -10.02 27.97
C LEU A 160 -13.46 -10.76 29.28
N ILE A 161 -12.24 -10.69 29.80
CA ILE A 161 -11.89 -11.34 31.07
C ILE A 161 -12.70 -10.72 32.22
N VAL A 162 -12.86 -9.40 32.22
CA VAL A 162 -13.67 -8.68 33.22
C VAL A 162 -15.14 -9.10 33.10
N GLU A 163 -15.67 -9.17 31.89
CA GLU A 163 -17.06 -9.56 31.63
C GLU A 163 -17.32 -11.03 32.00
N VAL A 164 -16.39 -11.94 31.72
CA VAL A 164 -16.47 -13.34 32.16
C VAL A 164 -16.52 -13.43 33.69
N GLY A 165 -15.71 -12.62 34.39
CA GLY A 165 -15.72 -12.54 35.85
C GLY A 165 -17.06 -12.02 36.39
N ALA A 166 -17.64 -10.99 35.76
CA ALA A 166 -18.96 -10.48 36.13
C ALA A 166 -20.07 -11.50 35.89
N ALA A 167 -20.05 -12.19 34.74
CA ALA A 167 -21.02 -13.21 34.38
C ALA A 167 -20.96 -14.48 35.25
N ALA A 168 -19.85 -14.71 35.96
CA ALA A 168 -19.76 -15.80 36.93
C ALA A 168 -20.78 -15.63 38.09
N THR A 169 -21.28 -14.41 38.28
CA THR A 169 -22.39 -14.14 39.20
C THR A 169 -23.72 -14.17 38.46
N VAL A 170 -24.75 -14.78 39.05
CA VAL A 170 -26.08 -14.92 38.41
C VAL A 170 -26.68 -13.54 38.07
N VAL A 171 -26.55 -12.57 38.99
CA VAL A 171 -27.06 -11.20 38.80
C VAL A 171 -26.19 -10.37 37.85
N GLY A 172 -24.90 -10.69 37.74
CA GLY A 172 -23.95 -10.02 36.85
C GLY A 172 -23.99 -10.49 35.40
N ALA A 173 -24.65 -11.61 35.09
CA ALA A 173 -24.73 -12.14 33.73
C ALA A 173 -25.45 -11.20 32.72
N PRO A 174 -26.63 -10.62 33.01
CA PRO A 174 -27.27 -9.67 32.10
C PRO A 174 -26.42 -8.42 31.76
N PRO A 175 -25.81 -7.70 32.73
CA PRO A 175 -24.94 -6.58 32.41
C PRO A 175 -23.62 -7.01 31.75
N ALA A 176 -23.07 -8.19 32.09
CA ALA A 176 -21.86 -8.72 31.45
C ALA A 176 -22.09 -9.02 29.96
N ALA A 177 -23.22 -9.65 29.60
CA ALA A 177 -23.57 -9.92 28.21
C ALA A 177 -23.75 -8.62 27.40
N ALA A 178 -24.34 -7.59 28.02
CA ALA A 178 -24.47 -6.28 27.39
C ALA A 178 -23.10 -5.59 27.20
N GLY A 179 -22.24 -5.62 28.23
CA GLY A 179 -20.87 -5.11 28.18
C GLY A 179 -20.09 -5.76 27.05
N ALA A 180 -20.13 -7.09 26.97
CA ALA A 180 -19.45 -7.85 25.91
C ALA A 180 -19.95 -7.49 24.52
N GLY A 181 -21.24 -7.22 24.38
CA GLY A 181 -21.82 -6.72 23.13
C GLY A 181 -21.21 -5.38 22.71
N VAL A 182 -21.05 -4.45 23.66
CA VAL A 182 -20.43 -3.14 23.42
C VAL A 182 -18.94 -3.29 23.06
N SER A 183 -18.20 -4.06 23.85
CA SER A 183 -16.77 -4.35 23.65
C SER A 183 -16.53 -4.99 22.27
N THR A 184 -17.36 -5.96 21.88
CA THR A 184 -17.29 -6.61 20.56
C THR A 184 -17.60 -5.63 19.43
N ALA A 185 -18.65 -4.81 19.56
CA ALA A 185 -19.00 -3.81 18.55
C ALA A 185 -17.90 -2.76 18.36
N LYS A 186 -17.28 -2.31 19.44
CA LYS A 186 -16.13 -1.39 19.43
C LYS A 186 -14.97 -1.97 18.64
N VAL A 187 -14.63 -3.24 18.88
CA VAL A 187 -13.50 -3.91 18.19
C VAL A 187 -13.79 -4.12 16.72
N ILE A 188 -15.02 -4.47 16.33
CA ILE A 188 -15.43 -4.50 14.93
C ILE A 188 -15.20 -3.14 14.26
N GLY A 189 -15.60 -2.05 14.93
CA GLY A 189 -15.36 -0.69 14.45
C GLY A 189 -13.87 -0.39 14.25
N LEU A 190 -13.03 -0.74 15.24
CA LEU A 190 -11.58 -0.56 15.17
C LEU A 190 -10.95 -1.36 14.02
N VAL A 191 -11.34 -2.63 13.84
CA VAL A 191 -10.87 -3.46 12.72
C VAL A 191 -11.27 -2.80 11.39
N GLY A 192 -12.51 -2.33 11.27
CA GLY A 192 -12.98 -1.61 10.08
C GLY A 192 -12.16 -0.35 9.80
N THR A 193 -11.87 0.47 10.81
CA THR A 193 -11.04 1.67 10.67
C THR A 193 -9.62 1.33 10.21
N LEU A 194 -9.00 0.29 10.78
CA LEU A 194 -7.65 -0.15 10.38
C LEU A 194 -7.62 -0.60 8.91
N VAL A 195 -8.64 -1.35 8.47
CA VAL A 195 -8.76 -1.78 7.07
C VAL A 195 -8.94 -0.59 6.13
N VAL A 196 -9.81 0.36 6.46
CA VAL A 196 -10.01 1.58 5.65
C VAL A 196 -8.73 2.39 5.55
N ALA A 197 -8.02 2.59 6.66
CA ALA A 197 -6.74 3.31 6.66
C ALA A 197 -5.69 2.60 5.78
N PHE A 198 -5.65 1.27 5.80
CA PHE A 198 -4.77 0.49 4.93
C PHE A 198 -5.13 0.67 3.44
N LEU A 199 -6.42 0.62 3.09
CA LEU A 199 -6.90 0.83 1.72
C LEU A 199 -6.54 2.21 1.18
N THR A 200 -6.46 3.24 2.02
CA THR A 200 -5.96 4.56 1.61
C THR A 200 -4.54 4.51 1.05
N TYR A 201 -3.63 3.75 1.67
CA TYR A 201 -2.26 3.62 1.17
C TYR A 201 -2.19 2.85 -0.15
N VAL A 202 -3.05 1.84 -0.31
CA VAL A 202 -3.19 1.11 -1.58
C VAL A 202 -3.68 2.04 -2.69
N GLY A 203 -4.69 2.87 -2.41
CA GLY A 203 -5.21 3.87 -3.35
C GLY A 203 -4.14 4.83 -3.85
N LEU A 204 -3.33 5.39 -2.94
CA LEU A 204 -2.20 6.28 -3.30
C LEU A 204 -1.19 5.63 -4.27
N THR A 205 -1.02 4.31 -4.18
CA THR A 205 -0.10 3.58 -5.06
C THR A 205 -0.71 3.31 -6.43
N VAL A 206 -2.01 3.01 -6.47
CA VAL A 206 -2.76 2.88 -7.74
C VAL A 206 -2.79 4.23 -8.47
N ASP A 207 -2.96 5.33 -7.75
CA ASP A 207 -2.90 6.69 -8.31
C ASP A 207 -1.51 7.00 -8.88
N ALA A 208 -0.43 6.64 -8.17
CA ALA A 208 0.93 6.80 -8.67
C ALA A 208 1.21 5.96 -9.93
N LEU A 209 0.72 4.71 -9.98
CA LEU A 209 0.82 3.85 -11.17
C LEU A 209 0.00 4.41 -12.34
N SER A 210 -1.15 5.02 -12.07
CA SER A 210 -1.98 5.65 -13.09
C SER A 210 -1.31 6.91 -13.62
N GLY A 211 -0.72 7.72 -12.73
CA GLY A 211 0.12 8.87 -13.09
C GLY A 211 1.34 8.47 -13.90
N MET A 212 1.98 7.33 -13.60
CA MET A 212 3.05 6.76 -14.43
C MET A 212 2.58 6.49 -15.85
N ARG A 213 1.47 5.77 -15.99
CA ARG A 213 0.90 5.43 -17.31
C ARG A 213 0.56 6.70 -18.09
N GLN A 214 0.03 7.71 -17.42
CA GLN A 214 -0.26 9.01 -18.04
C GLN A 214 1.01 9.76 -18.44
N LYS A 215 2.05 9.79 -17.61
CA LYS A 215 3.33 10.46 -17.95
C LYS A 215 4.04 9.78 -19.12
N LEU A 216 4.02 8.44 -19.17
CA LEU A 216 4.60 7.68 -20.29
C LEU A 216 3.79 7.82 -21.58
N ALA A 217 2.47 7.98 -21.48
CA ALA A 217 1.60 8.25 -22.62
C ALA A 217 1.54 9.75 -23.02
N GLY A 218 2.00 10.64 -22.12
CA GLY A 218 1.86 12.08 -22.23
C GLY A 218 2.93 12.72 -23.11
N HIS A 219 2.56 13.81 -23.77
CA HIS A 219 3.37 14.47 -24.81
C HIS A 219 4.49 15.40 -24.31
N GLU A 220 4.57 15.70 -23.01
CA GLU A 220 5.54 16.68 -22.49
C GLU A 220 7.00 16.19 -22.59
N PRO A 221 7.39 15.03 -22.00
CA PRO A 221 8.74 14.49 -22.16
C PRO A 221 8.83 13.46 -23.31
N TYR A 222 7.69 12.98 -23.83
CA TYR A 222 7.61 11.92 -24.83
C TYR A 222 6.74 12.37 -26.03
N PRO A 223 7.30 13.13 -26.98
CA PRO A 223 6.58 13.53 -28.18
C PRO A 223 5.97 12.30 -28.89
N GLY A 224 4.65 12.33 -29.12
CA GLY A 224 3.92 11.21 -29.72
C GLY A 224 3.89 9.91 -28.89
N GLY A 225 4.19 9.96 -27.58
CA GLY A 225 4.29 8.77 -26.72
C GLY A 225 5.53 7.92 -27.01
N SER A 226 6.51 8.50 -27.70
CA SER A 226 7.75 7.84 -28.09
C SER A 226 8.95 8.55 -27.48
N TRP A 227 10.08 7.85 -27.43
CA TRP A 227 11.34 8.47 -27.03
C TRP A 227 11.65 9.69 -27.91
N PRO A 228 12.07 10.84 -27.35
CA PRO A 228 12.40 12.01 -28.14
C PRO A 228 13.46 11.72 -29.20
N ARG A 229 13.12 12.00 -30.47
CA ARG A 229 14.00 11.89 -31.64
C ARG A 229 14.20 13.27 -32.25
N SER A 230 15.25 13.41 -33.06
CA SER A 230 15.41 14.57 -33.93
C SER A 230 14.20 14.70 -34.84
N THR A 231 13.66 15.91 -34.98
CA THR A 231 12.50 16.21 -35.82
C THR A 231 12.86 16.34 -37.31
N THR A 232 14.14 16.34 -37.65
CA THR A 232 14.60 16.44 -39.05
C THR A 232 14.66 15.05 -39.68
N THR A 233 13.68 14.74 -40.54
CA THR A 233 13.73 13.57 -41.44
C THR A 233 14.81 13.71 -42.52
N ASP A 234 15.24 14.94 -42.77
CA ASP A 234 16.27 15.28 -43.75
C ASP A 234 17.63 14.63 -43.41
N LEU A 235 17.84 14.22 -42.15
CA LEU A 235 19.10 13.62 -41.68
C LEU A 235 19.07 12.08 -41.60
N GLU A 236 18.03 11.42 -42.14
CA GLU A 236 17.85 9.95 -42.02
C GLU A 236 18.81 9.13 -42.88
N ASP A 237 19.35 9.68 -43.98
CA ASP A 237 20.11 8.90 -44.95
C ASP A 237 21.59 8.65 -44.58
N GLY A 238 22.11 9.43 -43.62
CA GLY A 238 23.47 9.32 -43.10
C GLY A 238 24.56 9.47 -44.16
N SER A 239 24.26 10.12 -45.29
CA SER A 239 25.20 10.21 -46.41
C SER A 239 26.41 11.09 -46.05
N LEU A 240 27.57 10.72 -46.61
CA LEU A 240 28.86 11.38 -46.35
C LEU A 240 29.18 12.49 -47.37
N ARG A 241 28.45 12.50 -48.49
CA ARG A 241 28.63 13.34 -49.68
C ARG A 241 27.57 12.96 -50.71
N ASP A 242 26.39 13.55 -50.65
CA ASP A 242 25.42 13.48 -51.75
C ASP A 242 25.10 14.86 -52.36
N GLY A 243 25.60 15.93 -51.74
CA GLY A 243 25.45 17.29 -52.22
C GLY A 243 24.16 17.98 -51.76
N ASP A 244 23.43 17.39 -50.81
CA ASP A 244 22.39 18.10 -50.07
C ASP A 244 22.96 18.85 -48.85
N GLY A 245 22.12 19.61 -48.14
CA GLY A 245 22.53 20.43 -47.01
C GLY A 245 22.84 19.66 -45.72
N THR A 246 22.83 18.32 -45.75
CA THR A 246 22.82 17.45 -44.57
C THR A 246 24.12 16.68 -44.33
N ASP A 247 25.07 16.77 -45.28
CA ASP A 247 26.42 16.20 -45.20
C ASP A 247 27.10 16.48 -43.85
N TRP A 248 27.46 15.41 -43.11
CA TRP A 248 28.23 15.53 -41.87
C TRP A 248 29.73 15.51 -42.13
N ARG A 249 30.52 16.18 -41.27
CA ARG A 249 31.98 16.28 -41.43
C ARG A 249 32.71 16.00 -40.11
N MET A 250 33.85 15.32 -40.18
CA MET A 250 34.76 15.22 -39.04
C MET A 250 35.56 16.52 -38.89
N LYS A 251 35.66 17.00 -37.65
CA LYS A 251 36.51 18.13 -37.30
C LYS A 251 37.96 17.63 -37.20
N TYR A 252 38.87 18.21 -38.00
CA TYR A 252 40.31 17.95 -37.96
C TYR A 252 41.04 19.03 -37.15
#